data_AF-A0AAD2GFC2-F1
#
_entry.id   AF-A0AAD2GFC2-F1
#
_cell.length_a   1.000
_cell.length_b   1.000
_cell.length_c   1.000
_cell.angle_alpha   90.00
_cell.angle_beta   90.00
_cell.angle_gamma   90.00
#
_symmetry.space_group_name_H-M   'P 1'
#
loop_
_entity.id
_entity.type
_entity.pdbx_description
1 polymer ?
#
loop_
_entity_poly.entity_id
_entity_poly.type
_entity_poly.pdbx_seq_one_letter_code
_entity_poly.pdbx_strand_id
1 'polypeptide(L)'
;MVNGFFLNNELTDFSFAAADGDGNPIANRVQGGKRPRSSMSPTIVMKEGVGTTTTTPKLLSGSPGGGNIIAYTAQSLWSVLEFGMDPQAAINVPHYMNNNGGTSLEDPTSAEGLMDYDAEALKMTLETEFGHESVSIANDLTSGLAMILVEDEYWIGGADPRRGGAVGPNIGNDCADNNSTMVTAPPTPSPNAGGMTTSPPTLSSDSESTPPATASDDESGSACNSIVVGLLLSTAASAFLLACTLA
;
A
#
# COMPACT_ATOMS: atom_id res chain seq x y z
N MET A 1 15.70 -11.53 31.04
CA MET A 1 16.92 -10.93 30.47
C MET A 1 18.08 -11.87 30.76
N VAL A 2 18.93 -12.18 29.77
CA VAL A 2 20.11 -13.04 29.93
C VAL A 2 21.30 -12.30 29.34
N ASN A 3 22.38 -12.11 30.10
CA ASN A 3 23.57 -11.35 29.67
C ASN A 3 23.26 -9.96 29.11
N GLY A 4 22.22 -9.29 29.61
CA GLY A 4 21.81 -7.97 29.10
C GLY A 4 20.93 -8.01 27.85
N PHE A 5 20.58 -9.19 27.33
CA PHE A 5 19.67 -9.35 26.21
C PHE A 5 18.25 -9.69 26.69
N PHE A 6 17.24 -9.07 26.09
CA PHE A 6 15.88 -9.57 26.17
C PHE A 6 15.76 -10.77 25.25
N LEU A 7 15.23 -11.87 25.79
CA LEU A 7 14.88 -13.02 24.98
C LEU A 7 13.52 -12.75 24.36
N ASN A 8 13.39 -13.22 23.14
CA ASN A 8 12.19 -13.05 22.35
C ASN A 8 11.05 -13.96 22.87
N ASN A 9 9.82 -13.70 22.45
CA ASN A 9 8.63 -14.44 22.86
C ASN A 9 7.91 -15.10 21.68
N GLU A 10 8.62 -15.35 20.58
CA GLU A 10 8.09 -15.74 19.26
C GLU A 10 7.34 -17.07 19.26
N LEU A 11 7.42 -17.85 20.34
CA LEU A 11 6.53 -19.00 20.53
C LEU A 11 5.05 -18.61 20.56
N THR A 12 4.71 -17.35 20.87
CA THR A 12 3.33 -16.84 20.82
C THR A 12 2.79 -16.69 19.40
N ASP A 13 3.64 -16.72 18.38
CA ASP A 13 3.21 -16.64 16.98
C ASP A 13 2.74 -17.99 16.43
N PHE A 14 2.93 -19.09 17.17
CA PHE A 14 2.24 -20.35 16.88
C PHE A 14 0.77 -20.27 17.30
N SER A 15 -0.06 -21.12 16.70
CA SER A 15 -1.39 -21.39 17.24
C SER A 15 -1.27 -22.02 18.63
N PHE A 16 -2.04 -21.48 19.57
CA PHE A 16 -2.19 -22.05 20.91
C PHE A 16 -2.90 -23.40 20.90
N ALA A 17 -3.67 -23.70 19.86
CA ALA A 17 -4.32 -24.99 19.65
C ALA A 17 -3.53 -25.87 18.67
N ALA A 18 -3.47 -27.17 18.95
CA ALA A 18 -2.79 -28.13 18.08
C ALA A 18 -3.68 -28.63 16.93
N ALA A 19 -5.00 -28.60 17.11
CA ALA A 19 -6.01 -29.04 16.16
C ALA A 19 -7.17 -28.04 16.12
N ASP A 20 -7.88 -28.02 14.99
CA ASP A 20 -9.09 -27.22 14.80
C ASP A 20 -10.33 -27.88 15.44
N GLY A 21 -11.50 -27.27 15.25
CA GLY A 21 -12.77 -27.77 15.80
C GLY A 21 -13.17 -29.16 15.30
N ASP A 22 -12.66 -29.58 14.13
CA ASP A 22 -12.92 -30.89 13.52
C ASP A 22 -11.84 -31.93 13.87
N GLY A 23 -10.83 -31.54 14.67
CA GLY A 23 -9.73 -32.40 15.08
C GLY A 23 -8.59 -32.50 14.06
N ASN A 24 -8.62 -31.73 12.97
CA ASN A 24 -7.52 -31.69 12.01
C ASN A 24 -6.34 -30.89 12.57
N PRO A 25 -5.09 -31.28 12.28
CA PRO A 25 -3.92 -30.59 12.82
C PRO A 25 -3.78 -29.18 12.22
N ILE A 26 -3.68 -28.17 13.08
CA ILE A 26 -3.47 -26.79 12.64
C ILE A 26 -2.08 -26.65 12.00
N ALA A 27 -2.02 -25.99 10.83
CA ALA A 27 -0.80 -25.79 10.08
C ALA A 27 0.27 -25.04 10.89
N ASN A 28 -0.13 -24.00 11.63
CA ASN A 28 0.74 -23.21 12.49
C ASN A 28 0.80 -23.71 13.95
N ARG A 29 0.59 -25.01 14.23
CA ARG A 29 0.80 -25.56 15.58
C ARG A 29 2.28 -25.70 15.94
N VAL A 30 2.59 -25.69 17.24
CA VAL A 30 3.94 -25.88 17.80
C VAL A 30 4.51 -27.27 17.48
N GLN A 31 5.75 -27.32 16.99
CA GLN A 31 6.52 -28.55 16.79
C GLN A 31 8.01 -28.28 17.02
N GLY A 32 8.78 -29.28 17.47
CA GLY A 32 10.22 -29.13 17.69
C GLY A 32 10.95 -28.70 16.41
N GLY A 33 11.78 -27.65 16.50
CA GLY A 33 12.57 -27.12 15.38
C GLY A 33 11.79 -26.35 14.32
N LYS A 34 10.46 -26.22 14.46
CA LYS A 34 9.62 -25.48 13.51
C LYS A 34 9.72 -23.96 13.74
N ARG A 35 9.57 -23.17 12.68
CA ARG A 35 9.44 -21.72 12.75
C ARG A 35 7.96 -21.32 12.81
N PRO A 36 7.57 -20.37 13.67
CA PRO A 36 6.20 -19.86 13.69
C PRO A 36 5.89 -19.05 12.44
N ARG A 37 4.60 -18.94 12.08
CA ARG A 37 4.13 -18.05 11.02
C ARG A 37 4.37 -16.60 11.42
N SER A 38 4.97 -15.81 10.53
CA SER A 38 5.13 -14.36 10.71
C SER A 38 4.32 -13.59 9.67
N SER A 39 3.85 -12.41 10.06
CA SER A 39 3.26 -11.42 9.15
C SER A 39 4.31 -10.44 8.59
N MET A 40 5.58 -10.54 9.02
CA MET A 40 6.65 -9.68 8.52
C MET A 40 6.75 -9.76 7.00
N SER A 41 6.63 -8.60 6.35
CA SER A 41 6.58 -8.48 4.89
C SER A 41 7.56 -7.41 4.37
N PRO A 42 8.88 -7.50 4.69
CA PRO A 42 9.85 -6.57 4.12
C PRO A 42 9.87 -6.74 2.60
N THR A 43 9.64 -5.65 1.88
CA THR A 43 9.40 -5.68 0.43
C THR A 43 10.33 -4.73 -0.32
N ILE A 44 10.92 -5.24 -1.40
CA ILE A 44 11.70 -4.45 -2.36
C ILE A 44 11.08 -4.64 -3.74
N VAL A 45 10.64 -3.54 -4.34
CA VAL A 45 10.13 -3.48 -5.70
C VAL A 45 11.28 -3.22 -6.65
N MET A 46 11.37 -4.04 -7.70
CA MET A 46 12.40 -3.94 -8.72
C MET A 46 11.82 -3.36 -10.00
N LYS A 47 12.54 -2.42 -10.63
CA LYS A 47 12.26 -1.90 -11.98
C LYS A 47 13.12 -2.64 -12.99
N GLU A 48 12.47 -3.20 -14.01
CA GLU A 48 13.15 -3.78 -15.17
C GLU A 48 13.63 -2.67 -16.12
N GLY A 49 14.87 -2.75 -16.58
CA GLY A 49 15.37 -1.85 -17.61
C GLY A 49 14.81 -2.21 -18.98
N VAL A 50 14.32 -1.21 -19.73
CA VAL A 50 13.73 -1.42 -21.06
C VAL A 50 14.74 -2.07 -22.01
N GLY A 51 14.42 -3.24 -22.54
CA GLY A 51 15.30 -3.98 -23.45
C GLY A 51 16.53 -4.59 -22.78
N THR A 52 16.55 -4.68 -21.45
CA THR A 52 17.67 -5.25 -20.69
C THR A 52 17.16 -6.32 -19.70
N THR A 53 18.06 -7.23 -19.29
CA THR A 53 17.80 -8.14 -18.16
C THR A 53 18.20 -7.54 -16.81
N THR A 54 18.60 -6.26 -16.78
CA THR A 54 19.04 -5.60 -15.56
C THR A 54 17.83 -5.11 -14.78
N THR A 55 17.78 -5.46 -13.50
CA THR A 55 16.79 -4.95 -12.55
C THR A 55 17.46 -4.04 -11.54
N THR A 56 16.78 -2.95 -11.19
CA THR A 56 17.25 -1.99 -10.19
C THR A 56 16.19 -1.80 -9.11
N PRO A 57 16.54 -1.64 -7.83
CA PRO A 57 15.56 -1.32 -6.80
C PRO A 57 14.88 0.00 -7.13
N LYS A 58 13.54 0.03 -7.03
CA LYS A 58 12.74 1.23 -7.24
C LYS A 58 12.08 1.71 -5.95
N LEU A 59 11.59 0.79 -5.13
CA LEU A 59 10.88 1.12 -3.90
C LEU A 59 11.16 0.07 -2.83
N LEU A 60 11.45 0.52 -1.61
CA LEU A 60 11.59 -0.34 -0.44
C LEU A 60 10.49 0.04 0.55
N SER A 61 9.83 -0.94 1.16
CA SER A 61 8.82 -0.73 2.19
C SER A 61 8.82 -1.87 3.20
N GLY A 62 8.47 -1.54 4.45
CA GLY A 62 8.24 -2.50 5.52
C GLY A 62 7.71 -1.81 6.76
N SER A 63 7.07 -2.59 7.64
CA SER A 63 6.46 -2.07 8.87
C SER A 63 6.47 -3.12 9.99
N PRO A 64 6.62 -2.74 11.27
CA PRO A 64 6.12 -3.52 12.40
C PRO A 64 4.59 -3.39 12.54
N GLY A 65 3.98 -4.12 13.49
CA GLY A 65 2.54 -4.01 13.75
C GLY A 65 1.80 -5.35 13.87
N GLY A 66 2.49 -6.45 14.13
CA GLY A 66 1.85 -7.75 14.35
C GLY A 66 1.10 -8.27 13.11
N GLY A 67 -0.14 -8.71 13.30
CA GLY A 67 -0.98 -9.24 12.22
C GLY A 67 -1.19 -8.27 11.06
N ASN A 68 -1.09 -6.97 11.32
CA ASN A 68 -1.42 -5.88 10.42
C ASN A 68 -0.30 -5.50 9.43
N ILE A 69 0.92 -6.04 9.60
CA ILE A 69 2.10 -5.68 8.79
C ILE A 69 1.85 -5.83 7.28
N ILE A 70 1.15 -6.89 6.88
CA ILE A 70 0.87 -7.20 5.48
C ILE A 70 0.06 -6.06 4.86
N ALA A 71 -1.00 -5.61 5.53
CA ALA A 71 -1.90 -4.59 5.02
C ALA A 71 -1.26 -3.19 5.05
N TYR A 72 -0.47 -2.84 6.09
CA TYR A 72 0.33 -1.60 6.08
C TYR A 72 1.28 -1.54 4.88
N THR A 73 2.00 -2.63 4.64
CA THR A 73 2.96 -2.70 3.54
C THR A 73 2.23 -2.62 2.20
N ALA A 74 1.15 -3.39 2.02
CA ALA A 74 0.36 -3.38 0.78
C ALA A 74 -0.25 -2.01 0.48
N GLN A 75 -0.87 -1.37 1.47
CA GLN A 75 -1.43 -0.03 1.34
C GLN A 75 -0.36 0.99 0.94
N SER A 76 0.79 0.98 1.62
CA SER A 76 1.88 1.92 1.33
C SER A 76 2.46 1.75 -0.08
N LEU A 77 2.62 0.51 -0.53
CA LEU A 77 3.09 0.21 -1.89
C LEU A 77 2.07 0.67 -2.93
N TRP A 78 0.78 0.41 -2.69
CA TRP A 78 -0.29 0.85 -3.58
C TRP A 78 -0.32 2.37 -3.71
N SER A 79 -0.21 3.10 -2.60
CA SER A 79 -0.16 4.57 -2.58
C SER A 79 0.95 5.15 -3.46
N VAL A 80 2.14 4.56 -3.43
CA VAL A 80 3.26 5.04 -4.25
C VAL A 80 3.14 4.57 -5.70
N LEU A 81 2.82 3.29 -5.94
CA LEU A 81 2.87 2.70 -7.28
C LEU A 81 1.68 3.11 -8.15
N GLU A 82 0.48 3.18 -7.58
CA GLU A 82 -0.74 3.52 -8.31
C GLU A 82 -0.97 5.04 -8.32
N PHE A 83 -0.89 5.67 -7.15
CA PHE A 83 -1.22 7.09 -7.01
C PHE A 83 -0.01 8.02 -7.16
N GLY A 84 1.20 7.47 -7.36
CA GLY A 84 2.42 8.27 -7.53
C GLY A 84 2.78 9.10 -6.30
N MET A 85 2.32 8.70 -5.11
CA MET A 85 2.56 9.47 -3.89
C MET A 85 4.03 9.49 -3.51
N ASP A 86 4.46 10.62 -2.96
CA ASP A 86 5.72 10.72 -2.22
C ASP A 86 5.72 9.71 -1.04
N PRO A 87 6.87 9.08 -0.70
CA PRO A 87 6.94 8.10 0.38
C PRO A 87 6.41 8.59 1.73
N GLN A 88 6.68 9.85 2.11
CA GLN A 88 6.16 10.39 3.38
C GLN A 88 4.66 10.61 3.29
N ALA A 89 4.15 11.09 2.15
CA ALA A 89 2.70 11.24 1.94
C ALA A 89 2.00 9.87 2.00
N ALA A 90 2.55 8.84 1.34
CA ALA A 90 2.02 7.48 1.35
C ALA A 90 1.96 6.88 2.76
N ILE A 91 2.97 7.15 3.60
CA ILE A 91 3.02 6.74 5.01
C ILE A 91 1.95 7.46 5.85
N ASN A 92 1.68 8.74 5.54
CA ASN A 92 0.75 9.57 6.29
C ASN A 92 -0.73 9.28 5.94
N VAL A 93 -1.01 8.44 4.94
CA VAL A 93 -2.36 7.96 4.64
C VAL A 93 -2.91 7.19 5.86
N PRO A 94 -4.16 7.44 6.29
CA PRO A 94 -4.80 6.67 7.36
C PRO A 94 -4.91 5.18 7.02
N HIS A 95 -4.77 4.33 8.03
CA HIS A 95 -4.86 2.88 7.84
C HIS A 95 -6.31 2.38 7.83
N TYR A 96 -6.55 1.45 6.90
CA TYR A 96 -7.83 0.74 6.77
C TYR A 96 -7.54 -0.75 6.73
N MET A 97 -8.08 -1.51 7.69
CA MET A 97 -7.73 -2.90 7.90
C MET A 97 -8.96 -3.78 7.92
N ASN A 98 -8.90 -4.93 7.26
CA ASN A 98 -9.85 -6.02 7.48
C ASN A 98 -9.09 -7.35 7.48
N ASN A 99 -9.20 -8.09 8.58
CA ASN A 99 -8.50 -9.35 8.80
C ASN A 99 -9.46 -10.56 8.70
N ASN A 100 -10.37 -10.54 7.72
CA ASN A 100 -11.46 -11.52 7.53
C ASN A 100 -12.48 -11.54 8.68
N GLY A 101 -12.80 -10.34 9.17
CA GLY A 101 -13.78 -10.12 10.23
C GLY A 101 -14.27 -8.69 10.16
N GLY A 102 -14.12 -7.94 11.25
CA GLY A 102 -14.42 -6.51 11.26
C GLY A 102 -13.42 -5.68 10.43
N THR A 103 -13.88 -4.51 10.01
CA THR A 103 -13.05 -3.46 9.44
C THR A 103 -12.63 -2.49 10.54
N SER A 104 -11.36 -2.11 10.57
CA SER A 104 -10.83 -1.08 11.46
C SER A 104 -10.33 0.09 10.62
N LEU A 105 -10.80 1.28 10.95
CA LEU A 105 -10.34 2.55 10.39
C LEU A 105 -9.48 3.23 11.44
N GLU A 106 -8.39 3.85 11.03
CA GLU A 106 -7.51 4.54 11.96
C GLU A 106 -8.14 5.81 12.53
N ASP A 107 -8.01 6.04 13.83
CA ASP A 107 -8.41 7.31 14.41
C ASP A 107 -7.59 8.47 13.78
N PRO A 108 -8.23 9.52 13.23
CA PRO A 108 -7.52 10.65 12.61
C PRO A 108 -6.60 11.41 13.58
N THR A 109 -6.75 11.21 14.89
CA THR A 109 -5.92 11.84 15.94
C THR A 109 -4.75 10.97 16.41
N SER A 110 -4.54 9.79 15.80
CA SER A 110 -3.57 8.79 16.23
C SER A 110 -2.10 9.24 16.17
N ALA A 111 -1.75 10.17 15.27
CA ALA A 111 -0.44 10.81 15.21
C ALA A 111 -0.51 12.19 14.54
N GLU A 112 0.46 13.05 14.84
CA GLU A 112 0.60 14.33 14.15
C GLU A 112 1.13 14.13 12.72
N GLY A 113 0.65 14.94 11.78
CA GLY A 113 1.12 14.92 10.38
C GLY A 113 0.43 13.88 9.48
N LEU A 114 -0.51 13.11 10.01
CA LEU A 114 -1.37 12.22 9.21
C LEU A 114 -2.29 13.04 8.30
N MET A 115 -2.69 12.44 7.17
CA MET A 115 -3.70 13.06 6.32
C MET A 115 -5.04 13.03 7.03
N ASP A 116 -5.70 14.19 7.08
CA ASP A 116 -7.02 14.32 7.68
C ASP A 116 -8.08 13.60 6.83
N TYR A 117 -9.05 12.97 7.49
CA TYR A 117 -10.17 12.31 6.85
C TYR A 117 -11.35 12.13 7.82
N ASP A 118 -12.56 12.04 7.28
CA ASP A 118 -13.77 11.81 8.07
C ASP A 118 -14.00 10.30 8.28
N ALA A 119 -13.43 9.78 9.37
CA ALA A 119 -13.53 8.37 9.73
C ALA A 119 -14.98 7.93 10.00
N GLU A 120 -15.83 8.80 10.54
CA GLU A 120 -17.23 8.49 10.83
C GLU A 120 -18.08 8.46 9.56
N ALA A 121 -17.85 9.39 8.63
CA ALA A 121 -18.49 9.35 7.32
C ALA A 121 -18.07 8.10 6.55
N LEU A 122 -16.77 7.78 6.51
CA LEU A 122 -16.29 6.56 5.83
C LEU A 122 -16.88 5.31 6.46
N LYS A 123 -16.90 5.24 7.80
CA LYS A 123 -17.55 4.14 8.52
C LYS A 123 -19.00 3.96 8.09
N MET A 124 -19.79 5.03 8.11
CA MET A 124 -21.20 5.00 7.73
C MET A 124 -21.38 4.52 6.28
N THR A 125 -20.56 5.01 5.34
CA THR A 125 -20.60 4.57 3.94
C THR A 125 -20.25 3.08 3.82
N LEU A 126 -19.21 2.60 4.51
CA LEU A 126 -18.83 1.19 4.49
C LEU A 126 -19.95 0.27 5.02
N GLU A 127 -20.62 0.69 6.09
CA GLU A 127 -21.72 -0.08 6.69
C GLU A 127 -22.99 -0.07 5.81
N THR A 128 -23.35 1.10 5.27
CA THR A 128 -24.65 1.27 4.60
C THR A 128 -24.63 0.99 3.09
N GLU A 129 -23.52 1.27 2.41
CA GLU A 129 -23.41 1.14 0.94
C GLU A 129 -22.61 -0.10 0.52
N PHE A 130 -21.60 -0.47 1.30
CA PHE A 130 -20.68 -1.56 0.95
C PHE A 130 -20.86 -2.83 1.79
N GLY A 131 -21.80 -2.84 2.75
CA GLY A 131 -22.20 -4.04 3.49
C GLY A 131 -21.19 -4.54 4.52
N HIS A 132 -20.31 -3.67 5.03
CA HIS A 132 -19.40 -4.05 6.11
C HIS A 132 -20.17 -4.14 7.45
N GLU A 133 -20.22 -5.32 8.06
CA GLU A 133 -21.08 -5.57 9.23
C GLU A 133 -20.47 -5.11 10.58
N SER A 134 -19.19 -4.77 10.64
CA SER A 134 -18.49 -4.44 11.88
C SER A 134 -17.33 -3.48 11.64
N VAL A 135 -17.65 -2.20 11.45
CA VAL A 135 -16.65 -1.15 11.24
C VAL A 135 -16.37 -0.41 12.55
N SER A 136 -15.09 -0.34 12.90
CA SER A 136 -14.60 0.29 14.14
C SER A 136 -13.58 1.37 13.82
N ILE A 137 -13.54 2.42 14.64
CA ILE A 137 -12.46 3.40 14.61
C ILE A 137 -11.48 3.00 15.72
N ALA A 138 -10.22 2.83 15.35
CA ALA A 138 -9.20 2.16 16.14
C ALA A 138 -7.99 3.08 16.35
N ASN A 139 -7.59 3.20 17.62
CA ASN A 139 -6.42 3.98 18.03
C ASN A 139 -5.13 3.15 18.10
N ASP A 140 -5.20 1.85 17.82
CA ASP A 140 -4.10 0.89 17.98
C ASP A 140 -3.48 0.43 16.64
N LEU A 141 -3.80 1.10 15.53
CA LEU A 141 -3.19 0.87 14.22
C LEU A 141 -1.77 1.48 14.13
N THR A 142 -0.92 1.07 15.06
CA THR A 142 0.42 1.60 15.31
C THR A 142 1.49 0.96 14.44
N SER A 143 1.38 1.17 13.13
CA SER A 143 2.42 0.88 12.15
C SER A 143 3.75 1.58 12.50
N GLY A 144 4.80 1.20 11.79
CA GLY A 144 6.10 1.85 11.83
C GLY A 144 6.72 1.79 10.45
N LEU A 145 5.95 2.22 9.45
CA LEU A 145 6.37 2.17 8.07
C LEU A 145 7.70 2.92 7.87
N ALA A 146 8.58 2.27 7.12
CA ALA A 146 9.78 2.91 6.60
C ALA A 146 9.81 2.65 5.10
N MET A 147 9.96 3.72 4.32
CA MET A 147 9.97 3.65 2.87
C MET A 147 11.16 4.38 2.27
N ILE A 148 11.69 3.83 1.17
CA ILE A 148 12.71 4.49 0.35
C ILE A 148 12.31 4.34 -1.11
N LEU A 149 12.02 5.45 -1.78
CA LEU A 149 11.86 5.53 -3.22
C LEU A 149 13.21 5.89 -3.84
N VAL A 150 13.65 5.07 -4.79
CA VAL A 150 14.91 5.25 -5.51
C VAL A 150 14.61 5.97 -6.82
N GLU A 151 15.11 7.20 -6.96
CA GLU A 151 15.19 7.90 -8.24
C GLU A 151 16.63 7.83 -8.79
N ASP A 152 16.80 8.25 -10.04
CA ASP A 152 18.08 8.10 -10.75
C ASP A 152 19.24 8.85 -10.05
N GLU A 153 18.97 9.99 -9.42
CA GLU A 153 20.00 10.86 -8.81
C GLU A 153 19.90 10.97 -7.29
N TYR A 154 18.76 10.64 -6.69
CA TYR A 154 18.51 10.80 -5.26
C TYR A 154 17.50 9.78 -4.76
N TRP A 155 17.48 9.58 -3.44
CA TRP A 155 16.52 8.70 -2.78
C TRP A 155 15.62 9.53 -1.88
N ILE A 156 14.33 9.22 -1.89
CA ILE A 156 13.34 9.85 -1.04
C ILE A 156 12.96 8.87 0.05
N GLY A 157 13.21 9.23 1.30
CA GLY A 157 12.84 8.42 2.46
C GLY A 157 11.59 8.96 3.13
N GLY A 158 10.83 8.07 3.77
CA GLY A 158 9.75 8.43 4.69
C GLY A 158 9.80 7.59 5.95
N ALA A 159 9.41 8.20 7.09
CA ALA A 159 9.32 7.53 8.37
C ALA A 159 7.94 7.78 9.01
N ASP A 160 7.37 6.73 9.57
CA ASP A 160 6.02 6.75 10.13
C ASP A 160 5.90 7.57 11.42
N PRO A 161 5.09 8.65 11.44
CA PRO A 161 4.94 9.48 12.63
C PRO A 161 4.24 8.75 13.80
N ARG A 162 3.61 7.59 13.54
CA ARG A 162 3.03 6.73 14.59
C ARG A 162 4.09 6.10 15.50
N ARG A 163 5.38 6.15 15.11
CA ARG A 163 6.53 5.71 15.91
C ARG A 163 7.68 6.71 15.80
N GLY A 164 8.66 6.63 16.70
CA GLY A 164 9.81 7.55 16.75
C GLY A 164 10.88 7.34 15.66
N GLY A 165 10.49 7.02 14.42
CA GLY A 165 11.41 6.83 13.30
C GLY A 165 11.88 8.15 12.69
N ALA A 166 13.03 8.14 12.01
CA ALA A 166 13.54 9.29 11.26
C ALA A 166 14.25 8.83 9.98
N VAL A 167 14.23 9.69 8.97
CA VAL A 167 14.99 9.52 7.73
C VAL A 167 16.33 10.25 7.88
N GLY A 168 17.42 9.50 7.76
CA GLY A 168 18.76 10.07 7.72
C GLY A 168 19.14 10.50 6.30
N PRO A 169 20.00 11.51 6.14
CA PRO A 169 20.57 11.82 4.84
C PRO A 169 21.46 10.68 4.34
N ASN A 170 21.76 10.69 3.03
CA ASN A 170 22.76 9.80 2.44
C ASN A 170 24.16 10.19 2.94
N ILE A 171 24.51 9.69 4.12
CA ILE A 171 25.89 9.63 4.58
C ILE A 171 26.54 8.56 3.72
N GLY A 172 27.38 8.99 2.76
CA GLY A 172 28.30 8.08 2.08
C GLY A 172 29.18 7.34 3.08
N ASN A 173 30.18 6.60 2.61
CA ASN A 173 31.05 5.78 3.46
C ASN A 173 31.82 6.54 4.58
N ASP A 174 31.63 7.86 4.71
CA ASP A 174 32.10 8.70 5.80
C ASP A 174 30.97 8.96 6.81
N CYS A 175 30.87 8.10 7.82
CA CYS A 175 29.98 8.31 8.98
C CYS A 175 30.39 9.52 9.87
N ALA A 176 31.28 10.40 9.41
CA ALA A 176 31.88 11.48 10.19
C ALA A 176 31.18 12.84 9.98
N ASP A 177 30.46 13.04 8.87
CA ASP A 177 29.96 14.36 8.48
C ASP A 177 28.43 14.42 8.61
N ASN A 178 27.94 14.69 9.82
CA ASN A 178 26.52 14.77 10.17
C ASN A 178 25.79 16.05 9.68
N ASN A 179 26.28 16.68 8.60
CA ASN A 179 25.73 17.92 8.08
C ASN A 179 25.30 17.78 6.61
N SER A 180 24.37 16.87 6.35
CA SER A 180 23.75 16.73 5.03
C SER A 180 22.32 17.25 5.07
N THR A 181 22.08 18.27 4.25
CA THR A 181 20.81 18.97 4.07
C THR A 181 19.74 18.02 3.52
N MET A 182 18.59 17.96 4.20
CA MET A 182 17.37 17.31 3.72
C MET A 182 16.86 18.07 2.50
N VAL A 183 16.81 17.43 1.34
CA VAL A 183 16.04 17.96 0.19
C VAL A 183 14.62 17.47 0.35
N THR A 184 13.74 18.34 0.82
CA THR A 184 12.29 18.12 0.74
C THR A 184 11.86 18.23 -0.72
N ALA A 185 11.13 17.25 -1.23
CA ALA A 185 10.55 17.31 -2.57
C ALA A 185 9.71 18.60 -2.73
N PRO A 186 9.73 19.27 -3.89
CA PRO A 186 8.84 20.39 -4.16
C PRO A 186 7.38 19.92 -4.07
N PRO A 187 6.45 20.78 -3.59
CA PRO A 187 5.05 20.40 -3.44
C PRO A 187 4.46 20.00 -4.79
N THR A 188 3.89 18.80 -4.87
CA THR A 188 3.09 18.37 -6.01
C THR A 188 1.75 19.13 -6.02
N PRO A 189 1.26 19.58 -7.19
CA PRO A 189 -0.03 20.25 -7.28
C PRO A 189 -1.17 19.27 -6.94
N SER A 190 -2.03 19.69 -6.02
CA SER A 190 -3.22 18.95 -5.59
C SER A 190 -4.13 18.61 -6.78
N PRO A 191 -4.50 17.34 -6.99
CA PRO A 191 -5.47 16.95 -8.00
C PRO A 191 -6.85 16.99 -7.36
N ASN A 192 -7.45 18.16 -7.19
CA ASN A 192 -8.92 18.33 -7.08
C ASN A 192 -9.30 19.81 -6.91
N ALA A 193 -9.36 20.52 -8.04
CA ALA A 193 -10.13 21.75 -8.18
C ALA A 193 -11.04 21.60 -9.42
N GLY A 194 -12.03 20.72 -9.32
CA GLY A 194 -13.02 20.48 -10.37
C GLY A 194 -14.27 19.88 -9.79
N GLY A 195 -15.26 20.74 -9.51
CA GLY A 195 -16.54 20.35 -8.92
C GLY A 195 -17.30 19.35 -9.79
N MET A 196 -17.77 18.28 -9.15
CA MET A 196 -18.61 17.25 -9.75
C MET A 196 -20.02 17.82 -9.93
N THR A 197 -20.35 18.32 -11.13
CA THR A 197 -21.73 18.70 -11.48
C THR A 197 -22.42 17.57 -12.23
N THR A 198 -23.57 17.18 -11.70
CA THR A 198 -24.48 16.12 -12.13
C THR A 198 -25.07 16.34 -13.52
N SER A 199 -25.00 15.35 -14.43
CA SER A 199 -26.09 14.85 -15.30
C SER A 199 -25.58 13.83 -16.33
N PRO A 200 -26.33 12.75 -16.63
CA PRO A 200 -25.93 11.72 -17.61
C PRO A 200 -26.30 12.11 -19.05
N PRO A 201 -25.49 11.81 -20.08
CA PRO A 201 -25.87 12.04 -21.47
C PRO A 201 -26.67 10.86 -22.04
N THR A 202 -27.77 11.19 -22.71
CA THR A 202 -28.65 10.32 -23.48
C THR A 202 -28.02 9.90 -24.82
N LEU A 203 -28.22 8.64 -25.21
CA LEU A 203 -27.93 8.11 -26.54
C LEU A 203 -28.87 8.70 -27.61
N SER A 204 -28.30 9.16 -28.73
CA SER A 204 -29.01 9.25 -30.02
C SER A 204 -28.07 8.98 -31.19
N SER A 205 -28.63 8.34 -32.19
CA SER A 205 -28.10 7.77 -33.43
C SER A 205 -27.57 8.79 -34.45
N ASP A 206 -26.61 8.40 -35.30
CA ASP A 206 -26.86 8.12 -36.74
C ASP A 206 -25.59 8.07 -37.62
N SER A 207 -25.53 6.99 -38.41
CA SER A 207 -25.04 6.77 -39.79
C SER A 207 -23.74 7.38 -40.37
N GLU A 208 -22.86 6.46 -40.78
CA GLU A 208 -21.96 6.39 -41.96
C GLU A 208 -21.99 7.48 -43.06
N SER A 209 -20.81 8.00 -43.44
CA SER A 209 -20.32 8.03 -44.85
C SER A 209 -18.83 8.43 -44.94
N THR A 210 -18.10 7.85 -45.90
CA THR A 210 -16.69 8.13 -46.30
C THR A 210 -16.60 8.12 -47.83
N PRO A 211 -15.48 8.50 -48.49
CA PRO A 211 -14.60 9.68 -48.39
C PRO A 211 -14.44 10.32 -49.82
N PRO A 212 -13.41 11.14 -50.25
CA PRO A 212 -11.96 10.82 -50.25
C PRO A 212 -10.93 12.01 -50.10
N ALA A 213 -9.67 11.60 -49.82
CA ALA A 213 -8.37 12.11 -50.31
C ALA A 213 -7.70 13.44 -49.83
N THR A 214 -6.47 13.23 -49.33
CA THR A 214 -5.23 14.06 -49.33
C THR A 214 -5.12 15.36 -48.51
N ALA A 215 -4.28 15.36 -47.48
CA ALA A 215 -3.00 16.11 -47.39
C ALA A 215 -2.39 15.96 -45.97
N SER A 216 -1.11 16.31 -45.88
CA SER A 216 -0.16 16.26 -44.76
C SER A 216 -0.63 16.86 -43.42
N ASP A 217 -0.11 16.35 -42.31
CA ASP A 217 0.78 17.08 -41.37
C ASP A 217 1.06 16.25 -40.10
N ASP A 218 2.22 16.51 -39.49
CA ASP A 218 2.80 15.90 -38.30
C ASP A 218 1.89 15.97 -37.05
N GLU A 219 1.71 14.85 -36.33
CA GLU A 219 1.39 14.89 -34.89
C GLU A 219 2.18 13.82 -34.11
N SER A 220 2.90 14.32 -33.10
CA SER A 220 3.56 13.57 -32.05
C SER A 220 2.53 12.89 -31.15
N GLY A 221 2.34 11.58 -31.35
CA GLY A 221 1.54 10.73 -30.47
C GLY A 221 2.31 10.38 -29.18
N SER A 222 1.78 10.86 -28.05
CA SER A 222 2.08 10.39 -26.70
C SER A 222 1.82 8.89 -26.59
N ALA A 223 2.88 8.10 -26.45
CA ALA A 223 2.78 6.68 -26.16
C ALA A 223 2.93 6.47 -24.65
N CYS A 224 1.81 6.17 -24.00
CA CYS A 224 1.75 5.59 -22.66
C CYS A 224 2.67 4.37 -22.57
N ASN A 225 3.74 4.47 -21.79
CA ASN A 225 4.66 3.36 -21.57
C ASN A 225 4.04 2.41 -20.53
N SER A 226 3.81 1.19 -20.97
CA SER A 226 3.21 0.11 -20.18
C SER A 226 4.16 -0.34 -19.07
N ILE A 227 3.73 -0.20 -17.80
CA ILE A 227 4.36 -0.87 -16.67
C ILE A 227 3.82 -2.30 -16.65
N VAL A 228 4.68 -3.27 -16.93
CA VAL A 228 4.35 -4.69 -16.77
C VAL A 228 4.39 -5.01 -15.28
N VAL A 229 3.26 -4.81 -14.61
CA VAL A 229 2.99 -5.48 -13.32
C VAL A 229 2.74 -6.94 -13.68
N GLY A 230 3.69 -7.81 -13.34
CA GLY A 230 3.53 -9.26 -13.40
C GLY A 230 2.43 -9.71 -12.44
N LEU A 231 1.18 -9.55 -12.88
CA LEU A 231 -0.02 -9.86 -12.12
C LEU A 231 -0.64 -11.14 -12.67
N LEU A 232 -0.49 -12.23 -11.92
CA LEU A 232 -1.40 -13.39 -11.99
C LEU A 232 -2.80 -13.01 -11.45
N LEU A 233 -3.41 -11.93 -11.97
CA LEU A 233 -4.81 -11.55 -11.69
C LEU A 233 -5.63 -11.44 -12.98
N SER A 234 -5.37 -12.31 -13.95
CA SER A 234 -6.32 -12.50 -15.08
C SER A 234 -7.55 -13.33 -14.68
N THR A 235 -7.58 -13.97 -13.50
CA THR A 235 -8.68 -14.87 -13.10
C THR A 235 -9.43 -14.45 -11.82
N ALA A 236 -8.93 -13.48 -11.06
CA ALA A 236 -9.56 -13.06 -9.81
C ALA A 236 -10.73 -12.08 -10.01
N ALA A 237 -10.70 -11.24 -11.06
CA ALA A 237 -11.73 -10.23 -11.30
C ALA A 237 -13.08 -10.81 -11.79
N SER A 238 -13.09 -11.97 -12.45
CA SER A 238 -14.34 -12.66 -12.81
C SER A 238 -14.89 -13.58 -11.71
N ALA A 239 -14.09 -13.95 -10.71
CA ALA A 239 -14.56 -14.80 -9.62
C ALA A 239 -15.37 -14.02 -8.57
N PHE A 240 -15.10 -12.72 -8.41
CA PHE A 240 -15.78 -11.90 -7.41
C PHE A 240 -17.22 -11.50 -7.83
N LEU A 241 -17.49 -11.37 -9.13
CA LEU A 241 -18.83 -11.07 -9.65
C LEU A 241 -19.75 -12.29 -9.77
N LEU A 242 -19.22 -13.53 -9.78
CA LEU A 242 -20.03 -14.74 -9.91
C LEU A 242 -20.45 -15.36 -8.57
N ALA A 243 -19.77 -15.01 -7.47
CA ALA A 243 -20.13 -15.49 -6.13
C ALA A 243 -21.31 -14.71 -5.49
N CYS A 244 -21.67 -13.55 -6.02
CA CYS A 244 -22.77 -12.72 -5.48
C CYS A 244 -24.16 -13.04 -6.08
N THR A 245 -24.29 -14.03 -6.97
CA THR A 245 -25.59 -14.42 -7.55
C THR A 245 -26.08 -15.81 -7.14
N LEU A 246 -25.34 -16.53 -6.29
CA LEU A 246 -25.81 -17.76 -5.65
C LEU A 246 -25.32 -17.84 -4.20
N ALA A 247 -26.04 -17.15 -3.31
CA ALA A 247 -26.18 -17.47 -1.89
C ALA A 247 -27.51 -16.89 -1.41
#